data_AF-A0AAE3U8H6-F1
#
_entry.id   AF-A0AAE3U8H6-F1
#
_cell.length_a   1.000
_cell.length_b   1.000
_cell.length_c   1.000
_cell.angle_alpha   90.00
_cell.angle_beta   90.00
_cell.angle_gamma   90.00
#
_symmetry.space_group_name_H-M   'P 1'
#
loop_
_entity.id
_entity.type
_entity.pdbx_description
1 polymer ?
#
loop_
_entity_poly.entity_id
_entity_poly.type
_entity_poly.pdbx_seq_one_letter_code
_entity_poly.pdbx_strand_id
1 'polypeptide(L)'
;MELKEIVTVSGKGGLFKVVKPTRTGMILESMDKQKTRFIVGPQHRLSLLSEISVYTNTSEGSTPLQDVLYNLGDNYGDKGLPVSGKSSPEELASFMGTAVPDYDRDRVYASDIKKLVTWYGILLEYAPEILKKQEASAAVAEEKAEASEEKASAETEETPAPKKATKKKQKSEA
;
A
#
# COMPACT_ATOMS: atom_id res chain seq x y z
N MET A 1 -10.81 0.47 -16.01
CA MET A 1 -9.96 -0.45 -15.23
C MET A 1 -9.99 0.01 -13.79
N GLU A 2 -9.89 -0.88 -12.80
CA GLU A 2 -9.84 -0.47 -11.39
C GLU A 2 -8.46 -0.74 -10.78
N LEU A 3 -8.07 0.07 -9.78
CA LEU A 3 -6.76 -0.05 -9.13
C LEU A 3 -6.54 -1.44 -8.49
N LYS A 4 -7.62 -2.07 -8.00
CA LYS A 4 -7.61 -3.42 -7.42
C LYS A 4 -7.26 -4.53 -8.41
N GLU A 5 -7.35 -4.27 -9.71
CA GLU A 5 -6.98 -5.22 -10.76
C GLU A 5 -5.49 -5.11 -11.15
N ILE A 6 -4.76 -4.13 -10.60
CA ILE A 6 -3.38 -3.84 -10.98
C ILE A 6 -2.42 -4.33 -9.91
N VAL A 7 -1.40 -5.07 -10.35
CA VAL A 7 -0.38 -5.66 -9.50
C VAL A 7 1.03 -5.28 -9.95
N THR A 8 1.94 -5.29 -8.99
CA THR A 8 3.38 -5.33 -9.23
C THR A 8 3.89 -6.74 -8.93
N VAL A 9 4.93 -7.16 -9.65
CA VAL A 9 5.59 -8.45 -9.45
C VAL A 9 7.01 -8.19 -8.99
N SER A 10 7.39 -8.70 -7.82
CA SER A 10 8.76 -8.53 -7.31
C SER A 10 9.80 -9.03 -8.31
N GLY A 11 10.83 -8.22 -8.57
CA GLY A 11 11.88 -8.50 -9.54
C GLY A 11 11.50 -8.21 -11.01
N LYS A 12 10.25 -7.83 -11.31
CA LYS A 12 9.86 -7.32 -12.62
C LYS A 12 9.53 -5.84 -12.51
N GLY A 13 10.08 -5.05 -13.43
CA GLY A 13 9.65 -3.66 -13.60
C GLY A 13 8.27 -3.56 -14.24
N GLY A 14 7.57 -2.45 -14.00
CA GLY A 14 6.29 -2.15 -14.62
C GLY A 14 5.08 -2.56 -13.78
N LEU A 15 3.90 -2.46 -14.42
CA LEU A 15 2.60 -2.81 -13.87
C LEU A 15 1.96 -3.91 -14.71
N PHE A 16 1.13 -4.72 -14.07
CA PHE A 16 0.43 -5.81 -14.71
C PHE A 16 -1.02 -5.83 -14.29
N LYS A 17 -1.91 -6.10 -15.24
CA LYS A 17 -3.32 -6.33 -14.97
C LYS A 17 -3.55 -7.81 -14.66
N VAL A 18 -4.32 -8.10 -13.61
CA VAL A 18 -4.83 -9.44 -13.34
C VAL A 18 -5.91 -9.79 -14.36
N VAL A 19 -5.70 -10.84 -15.14
CA VAL A 19 -6.67 -11.32 -16.12
C VAL A 19 -7.59 -12.35 -15.48
N LYS A 20 -7.02 -13.40 -14.89
CA LYS A 20 -7.76 -14.44 -14.16
C LYS A 20 -6.84 -15.35 -13.34
N PRO A 21 -7.33 -15.95 -12.25
CA PRO A 21 -6.63 -17.01 -11.56
C PRO A 21 -6.58 -18.30 -12.40
N THR A 22 -5.62 -19.16 -12.08
CA THR A 22 -5.40 -20.49 -12.66
C THR A 22 -5.01 -21.47 -11.56
N ARG A 23 -5.01 -22.78 -11.86
CA ARG A 23 -4.62 -23.81 -10.90
C ARG A 23 -3.17 -23.66 -10.40
N THR A 24 -2.30 -23.05 -11.20
CA THR A 24 -0.86 -22.94 -10.94
C THR A 24 -0.41 -21.51 -10.62
N GLY A 25 -1.33 -20.56 -10.45
CA GLY A 25 -1.00 -19.15 -10.22
C GLY A 25 -2.02 -18.19 -10.82
N MET A 26 -1.59 -16.98 -11.20
CA MET A 26 -2.45 -15.99 -11.87
C MET A 26 -1.95 -15.65 -13.27
N ILE A 27 -2.86 -15.47 -14.22
CA ILE A 27 -2.53 -14.90 -15.53
C ILE A 27 -2.52 -13.38 -15.38
N LEU A 28 -1.38 -12.80 -15.70
CA LEU A 28 -1.17 -11.36 -15.74
C LEU A 28 -0.95 -10.89 -17.18
N GLU A 29 -1.37 -9.67 -17.48
CA GLU A 29 -1.13 -8.96 -18.73
C GLU A 29 -0.25 -7.73 -18.46
N SER A 30 0.83 -7.54 -19.22
CA SER A 30 1.68 -6.35 -19.08
C SER A 30 0.94 -5.08 -19.48
N MET A 31 1.09 -4.02 -18.67
CA MET A 31 0.59 -2.69 -18.99
C MET A 31 1.62 -1.94 -19.83
N ASP A 32 1.78 -2.39 -21.07
CA ASP A 32 2.65 -1.81 -22.08
C ASP A 32 2.04 -1.98 -23.48
N LYS A 33 2.73 -1.50 -24.51
CA LYS A 33 2.28 -1.63 -25.91
C LYS A 33 2.18 -3.08 -26.37
N GLN A 34 2.94 -4.00 -25.77
CA GLN A 34 3.00 -5.39 -26.20
C GLN A 34 1.86 -6.23 -25.61
N LYS A 35 1.32 -5.84 -24.45
CA LYS A 35 0.22 -6.54 -23.74
C LYS A 35 0.46 -8.04 -23.61
N THR A 36 1.69 -8.39 -23.28
CA THR A 36 2.12 -9.78 -23.15
C THR A 36 1.46 -10.44 -21.95
N ARG A 37 1.03 -11.70 -22.13
CA ARG A 37 0.39 -12.48 -21.06
C ARG A 37 1.33 -13.58 -20.57
N PHE A 38 1.42 -13.72 -19.26
CA PHE A 38 2.21 -14.78 -18.64
C PHE A 38 1.56 -15.24 -17.34
N ILE A 39 1.91 -16.47 -16.94
CA ILE A 39 1.45 -17.04 -15.68
C ILE A 39 2.48 -16.74 -14.62
N VAL A 40 2.05 -16.12 -13.53
CA VAL A 40 2.86 -15.92 -12.34
C VAL A 40 2.48 -16.97 -11.32
N GLY A 41 3.45 -17.85 -11.01
CA GLY A 41 3.30 -18.89 -9.99
C GLY A 41 3.43 -18.36 -8.56
N PRO A 42 3.13 -19.20 -7.55
CA PRO A 42 3.10 -18.81 -6.13
C PRO A 42 4.44 -18.34 -5.55
N GLN A 43 5.55 -18.68 -6.22
CA GLN A 43 6.90 -18.30 -5.80
C GLN A 43 7.18 -16.80 -5.97
N HIS A 44 6.44 -16.12 -6.84
CA HIS A 44 6.57 -14.69 -7.05
C HIS A 44 5.73 -13.93 -6.04
N ARG A 45 6.32 -12.89 -5.45
CA ARG A 45 5.58 -11.96 -4.59
C ARG A 45 4.82 -10.97 -5.46
N LEU A 46 3.50 -10.93 -5.26
CA LEU A 46 2.58 -9.99 -5.90
C LEU A 46 2.16 -8.95 -4.87
N SER A 47 2.07 -7.69 -5.30
CA SER A 47 1.49 -6.62 -4.49
C SER A 47 0.43 -5.91 -5.31
N LEU A 48 -0.80 -5.89 -4.78
CA LEU A 48 -1.93 -5.16 -5.35
C LEU A 48 -1.71 -3.67 -5.10
N LEU A 49 -1.86 -2.84 -6.12
CA LEU A 49 -1.68 -1.39 -5.96
C LEU A 49 -2.67 -0.79 -4.96
N SER A 50 -3.88 -1.36 -4.86
CA SER A 50 -4.90 -0.95 -3.90
C SER A 50 -4.54 -1.20 -2.43
N GLU A 51 -3.57 -2.08 -2.15
CA GLU A 51 -3.14 -2.41 -0.78
C GLU A 51 -1.85 -1.67 -0.37
N ILE A 52 -1.24 -0.94 -1.30
CA ILE A 52 -0.02 -0.19 -1.02
C ILE A 52 -0.38 1.15 -0.38
N SER A 53 0.35 1.52 0.66
CA SER A 53 0.30 2.85 1.27
C SER A 53 1.69 3.46 1.37
N VAL A 54 1.75 4.79 1.41
CA VAL A 54 2.96 5.58 1.61
C VAL A 54 3.00 6.01 3.07
N TYR A 55 4.13 5.81 3.74
CA TYR A 55 4.30 6.24 5.12
C TYR A 55 4.29 7.76 5.23
N THR A 56 3.58 8.27 6.22
CA THR A 56 3.43 9.69 6.51
C THR A 56 3.71 9.97 7.98
N ASN A 57 3.98 11.23 8.29
CA ASN A 57 4.13 11.74 9.65
C ASN A 57 2.81 12.21 10.27
N THR A 58 1.67 11.89 9.64
CA THR A 58 0.32 12.20 10.14
C THR A 58 -0.10 11.21 11.23
N SER A 59 -1.17 11.52 11.98
CA SER A 59 -1.71 10.63 13.02
C SER A 59 -2.09 9.23 12.50
N GLU A 60 -2.54 9.16 11.24
CA GLU A 60 -2.88 7.92 10.54
C GLU A 60 -1.64 7.07 10.16
N GLY A 61 -0.45 7.67 10.17
CA GLY A 61 0.84 7.02 9.90
C GLY A 61 1.08 6.54 8.46
N SER A 62 0.06 6.51 7.61
CA SER A 62 0.19 6.21 6.18
C SER A 62 -0.98 6.78 5.35
N THR A 63 -0.73 6.98 4.05
CA THR A 63 -1.73 7.40 3.06
C THR A 63 -1.85 6.34 1.96
N PRO A 64 -3.07 5.87 1.61
CA PRO A 64 -3.26 4.91 0.53
C PRO A 64 -2.71 5.40 -0.81
N LEU A 65 -2.09 4.51 -1.58
CA LEU A 65 -1.52 4.85 -2.89
C LEU A 65 -2.58 5.43 -3.84
N GLN A 66 -3.84 5.03 -3.70
CA GLN A 66 -4.95 5.57 -4.48
C GLN A 66 -5.10 7.09 -4.30
N ASP A 67 -5.05 7.59 -3.07
CA ASP A 67 -5.15 9.02 -2.78
C ASP A 67 -3.92 9.78 -3.28
N VAL A 68 -2.73 9.16 -3.14
CA VAL A 68 -1.48 9.70 -3.71
C VAL A 68 -1.59 9.87 -5.22
N LEU A 69 -2.17 8.90 -5.93
CA LEU A 69 -2.37 8.95 -7.37
C LEU A 69 -3.40 10.01 -7.78
N TYR A 70 -4.45 10.22 -6.98
CA TYR A 70 -5.41 11.32 -7.20
C TYR A 70 -4.74 12.68 -7.04
N ASN A 71 -3.98 12.89 -5.97
CA ASN A 71 -3.25 14.13 -5.77
C ASN A 71 -2.31 14.43 -6.95
N LEU A 72 -1.62 13.40 -7.47
CA LEU A 72 -0.78 13.53 -8.66
C LEU A 72 -1.59 13.83 -9.93
N GLY A 73 -2.72 13.15 -10.12
CA GLY A 73 -3.65 13.38 -11.23
C GLY A 73 -4.20 14.80 -11.27
N ASP A 74 -4.53 15.37 -10.11
CA ASP A 74 -5.04 16.74 -10.01
C ASP A 74 -3.96 17.80 -10.27
N ASN A 75 -2.71 17.54 -9.84
CA ASN A 75 -1.60 18.48 -10.02
C ASN A 75 -1.00 18.43 -11.43
N TYR A 76 -0.82 17.23 -11.98
CA TYR A 76 -0.10 17.02 -13.24
C TYR A 76 -1.02 16.65 -14.39
N GLY A 77 -2.08 15.86 -14.17
CA GLY A 77 -3.09 15.53 -15.17
C GLY A 77 -2.54 15.21 -16.55
N ASP A 78 -3.11 15.84 -17.58
CA ASP A 78 -2.72 15.72 -18.99
C ASP A 78 -1.39 16.43 -19.35
N LYS A 79 -0.75 17.12 -18.40
CA LYS A 79 0.51 17.87 -18.64
C LYS A 79 1.73 16.94 -18.77
N GLY A 80 1.55 15.63 -18.52
CA GLY A 80 2.60 14.62 -18.61
C GLY A 80 3.38 14.44 -17.32
N LEU A 81 4.40 13.56 -17.35
CA LEU A 81 5.25 13.33 -16.19
C LEU A 81 6.31 14.44 -16.06
N PRO A 82 6.38 15.13 -14.91
CA PRO A 82 7.40 16.15 -14.68
C PRO A 82 8.80 15.56 -14.43
N VAL A 83 8.87 14.27 -14.07
CA VAL A 83 10.10 13.60 -13.65
C VAL A 83 10.21 12.20 -14.24
N SER A 84 11.44 11.69 -14.29
CA SER A 84 11.80 10.35 -14.77
C SER A 84 12.49 9.56 -13.66
N GLY A 85 12.58 8.23 -13.78
CA GLY A 85 13.39 7.41 -12.86
C GLY A 85 14.89 7.76 -12.84
N LYS A 86 15.35 8.61 -13.78
CA LYS A 86 16.70 9.16 -13.87
C LYS A 86 16.83 10.59 -13.34
N SER A 87 15.74 11.19 -12.89
CA SER A 87 15.72 12.53 -12.30
C SER A 87 16.57 12.59 -11.02
N SER A 88 16.96 13.82 -10.66
CA SER A 88 17.76 14.05 -9.46
C SER A 88 16.98 13.65 -8.19
N PRO A 89 17.66 13.33 -7.08
CA PRO A 89 17.00 13.07 -5.81
C PRO A 89 16.09 14.22 -5.35
N GLU A 90 16.47 15.47 -5.63
CA GLU A 90 15.70 16.66 -5.29
C GLU A 90 14.41 16.78 -6.11
N GLU A 91 14.48 16.48 -7.41
CA GLU A 91 13.30 16.44 -8.29
C GLU A 91 12.32 15.34 -7.86
N LEU A 92 12.85 14.16 -7.52
CA LEU A 92 12.05 13.05 -7.00
C LEU A 92 11.40 13.40 -5.66
N ALA A 93 12.14 14.04 -4.74
CA ALA A 93 11.60 14.47 -3.45
C ALA A 93 10.53 15.56 -3.61
N SER A 94 10.70 16.47 -4.58
CA SER A 94 9.72 17.50 -4.91
C SER A 94 8.44 16.88 -5.49
N PHE A 95 8.58 15.92 -6.40
CA PHE A 95 7.45 15.15 -6.94
C PHE A 95 6.67 14.43 -5.83
N MET A 96 7.38 13.76 -4.91
CA MET A 96 6.75 13.11 -3.76
C MET A 96 6.07 14.14 -2.85
N GLY A 97 6.68 15.30 -2.61
CA GLY A 97 6.10 16.37 -1.81
C GLY A 97 4.83 16.97 -2.41
N THR A 98 4.70 17.00 -3.75
CA THR A 98 3.45 17.38 -4.42
C THR A 98 2.35 16.33 -4.20
N ALA A 99 2.71 15.05 -4.19
CA ALA A 99 1.75 13.96 -4.00
C ALA A 99 1.32 13.83 -2.53
N VAL A 100 2.27 13.91 -1.61
CA VAL A 100 2.11 13.73 -0.16
C VAL A 100 3.11 14.67 0.55
N PRO A 101 2.71 15.89 0.94
CA PRO A 101 3.63 16.86 1.55
C PRO A 101 4.30 16.34 2.84
N ASP A 102 3.56 15.58 3.65
CA ASP A 102 3.97 15.10 4.97
C ASP A 102 4.51 13.66 4.97
N TYR A 103 5.04 13.19 3.83
CA TYR A 103 5.60 11.83 3.74
C TYR A 103 6.81 11.64 4.67
N ASP A 104 6.97 10.42 5.16
CA ASP A 104 8.06 10.05 6.05
C ASP A 104 9.35 9.82 5.25
N ARG A 105 10.30 10.75 5.34
CA ARG A 105 11.58 10.69 4.61
C ARG A 105 12.53 9.60 5.09
N ASP A 106 12.34 9.07 6.30
CA ASP A 106 13.18 8.01 6.86
C ASP A 106 12.70 6.62 6.41
N ARG A 107 11.39 6.47 6.19
CA ARG A 107 10.76 5.21 5.73
C ARG A 107 10.52 5.13 4.24
N VAL A 108 10.39 6.26 3.54
CA VAL A 108 10.17 6.30 2.09
C VAL A 108 11.50 6.50 1.37
N TYR A 109 12.02 5.42 0.79
CA TYR A 109 13.31 5.46 0.10
C TYR A 109 13.19 6.04 -1.31
N ALA A 110 14.28 6.59 -1.82
CA ALA A 110 14.36 7.10 -3.20
C ALA A 110 13.97 6.04 -4.26
N SER A 111 14.19 4.75 -3.98
CA SER A 111 13.74 3.65 -4.84
C SER A 111 12.22 3.56 -4.93
N ASP A 112 11.50 3.85 -3.85
CA ASP A 112 10.04 3.81 -3.83
C ASP A 112 9.45 5.01 -4.56
N ILE A 113 10.08 6.17 -4.45
CA ILE A 113 9.73 7.34 -5.26
C ILE A 113 9.93 7.05 -6.75
N LYS A 114 11.05 6.41 -7.14
CA LYS A 114 11.29 6.01 -8.54
C LYS A 114 10.25 5.00 -9.05
N LYS A 115 9.82 4.06 -8.21
CA LYS A 115 8.73 3.13 -8.53
C LYS A 115 7.43 3.90 -8.75
N LEU A 116 7.06 4.80 -7.84
CA LEU A 116 5.86 5.63 -7.93
C LEU A 116 5.83 6.43 -9.24
N VAL A 117 6.92 7.09 -9.60
CA VAL A 117 7.05 7.83 -10.88
C VAL A 117 6.81 6.90 -12.07
N THR A 118 7.42 5.72 -12.06
CA THR A 118 7.25 4.72 -13.13
C THR A 118 5.80 4.24 -13.23
N TRP A 119 5.18 3.94 -12.09
CA TRP A 119 3.79 3.49 -12.02
C TRP A 119 2.83 4.57 -12.49
N TYR A 120 2.98 5.80 -12.00
CA TYR A 120 2.17 6.94 -12.42
C TYR A 120 2.23 7.13 -13.94
N GLY A 121 3.42 7.00 -14.54
CA GLY A 121 3.57 7.13 -15.99
C GLY A 121 2.87 6.05 -16.79
N ILE A 122 2.93 4.80 -16.33
CA ILE A 122 2.19 3.69 -16.95
C ILE A 122 0.68 3.90 -16.79
N LEU A 123 0.23 4.33 -15.61
CA LEU A 123 -1.19 4.59 -15.38
C LEU A 123 -1.70 5.75 -16.25
N LEU A 124 -0.91 6.81 -16.42
CA LEU A 124 -1.26 7.93 -17.28
C LEU A 124 -1.43 7.52 -18.75
N GLU A 125 -0.60 6.60 -19.25
CA GLU A 125 -0.66 6.13 -20.64
C GLU A 125 -1.75 5.06 -20.88
N TYR A 126 -1.93 4.12 -19.95
CA TYR A 126 -2.74 2.91 -20.18
C TYR A 126 -4.05 2.84 -19.37
N ALA A 127 -4.19 3.63 -18.30
CA ALA A 127 -5.37 3.63 -17.43
C ALA A 127 -5.62 5.01 -16.75
N PRO A 128 -5.73 6.11 -17.52
CA PRO A 128 -5.85 7.46 -16.97
C PRO A 128 -7.13 7.66 -16.14
N GLU A 129 -8.16 6.83 -16.33
CA GLU A 129 -9.37 6.89 -15.52
C GLU A 129 -9.12 6.60 -14.03
N ILE A 130 -8.09 5.83 -13.70
CA ILE A 130 -7.72 5.47 -12.32
C ILE A 130 -7.13 6.68 -11.58
N LEU A 131 -6.61 7.67 -12.31
CA LEU A 131 -6.01 8.87 -11.73
C LEU A 131 -7.04 9.95 -11.41
N LYS A 132 -8.31 9.74 -11.77
CA LYS A 132 -9.41 10.68 -11.50
C LYS A 132 -10.27 10.16 -10.36
N LYS A 133 -10.51 11.00 -9.35
CA LYS A 133 -11.41 10.68 -8.26
C LYS A 133 -12.85 10.64 -8.79
N GLN A 134 -13.36 9.44 -9.10
CA GLN A 134 -14.79 9.28 -9.34
C GLN A 134 -15.53 9.51 -8.01
N GLU A 135 -16.53 10.39 -8.00
CA GLU A 135 -17.28 10.84 -6.81
C GLU A 135 -18.00 9.73 -6.00
N ALA A 136 -17.79 8.45 -6.28
CA ALA A 136 -18.45 7.33 -5.60
C ALA A 136 -17.74 6.82 -4.33
N SER A 137 -16.58 7.37 -3.94
CA SER A 137 -15.79 6.88 -2.79
C SER A 137 -15.81 7.81 -1.57
N ALA A 138 -16.82 8.67 -1.41
CA ALA A 138 -17.02 9.41 -0.18
C ALA A 138 -17.69 8.57 0.93
N ALA A 139 -18.28 7.41 0.61
CA ALA A 139 -19.06 6.62 1.57
C ALA A 139 -18.25 5.54 2.34
N VAL A 140 -17.02 5.21 1.93
CA VAL A 140 -16.25 4.09 2.54
C VAL A 140 -15.28 4.58 3.63
N ALA A 141 -15.06 5.89 3.74
CA ALA A 141 -14.19 6.48 4.76
C ALA A 141 -14.87 6.55 6.15
N GLU A 142 -16.21 6.56 6.22
CA GLU A 142 -16.94 6.56 7.50
C GLU A 142 -17.03 5.16 8.15
N GLU A 143 -17.10 4.08 7.37
CA GLU A 143 -17.35 2.74 7.94
C GLU A 143 -16.11 2.10 8.62
N LYS A 144 -14.89 2.60 8.33
CA LYS A 144 -13.65 2.09 8.98
C LYS A 144 -13.35 2.76 10.32
N ALA A 145 -14.01 3.89 10.64
CA ALA A 145 -13.83 4.57 11.93
C ALA A 145 -14.63 3.89 13.06
N GLU A 146 -15.83 3.36 12.78
CA GLU A 146 -16.69 2.79 13.82
C GLU A 146 -16.27 1.38 14.28
N ALA A 147 -15.57 0.59 13.46
CA ALA A 147 -15.19 -0.78 13.81
C ALA A 147 -14.00 -0.91 14.77
N SER A 148 -13.23 0.17 15.00
CA SER A 148 -12.06 0.17 15.89
C SER A 148 -12.37 0.57 17.34
N GLU A 149 -13.49 1.24 17.61
CA GLU A 149 -13.82 1.71 18.97
C GLU A 149 -14.47 0.63 19.85
N GLU A 150 -15.14 -0.38 19.30
CA GLU A 150 -15.87 -1.36 20.12
C GLU A 150 -14.98 -2.46 20.75
N LYS A 151 -13.72 -2.63 20.30
CA LYS A 151 -12.82 -3.67 20.85
C LYS A 151 -11.86 -3.21 21.94
N ALA A 152 -11.78 -1.91 22.24
CA ALA A 152 -10.79 -1.39 23.20
C ALA A 152 -11.29 -1.26 24.65
N SER A 153 -12.58 -1.51 24.93
CA SER A 153 -13.17 -1.23 26.25
C SER A 153 -13.40 -2.46 27.15
N ALA A 154 -13.13 -3.69 26.71
CA ALA A 154 -13.55 -4.90 27.45
C ALA A 154 -12.48 -5.61 28.31
N GLU A 155 -11.22 -5.16 28.38
CA GLU A 155 -10.16 -5.95 29.03
C GLU A 155 -9.26 -5.15 29.97
N THR A 156 -9.82 -4.45 30.97
CA THR A 156 -9.05 -4.02 32.15
C THR A 156 -9.92 -3.81 33.40
N GLU A 157 -10.59 -4.85 33.91
CA GLU A 157 -11.04 -4.84 35.31
C GLU A 157 -11.24 -6.26 35.85
N GLU A 158 -10.22 -6.81 36.52
CA GLU A 158 -10.38 -7.52 37.80
C GLU A 158 -9.03 -8.02 38.30
N THR A 159 -8.52 -7.38 39.35
CA THR A 159 -7.73 -8.08 40.36
C THR A 159 -8.65 -8.31 41.55
N PRO A 160 -8.72 -9.55 42.07
CA PRO A 160 -8.34 -9.68 43.47
C PRO A 160 -7.57 -10.96 43.77
N ALA A 161 -6.45 -10.82 44.47
CA ALA A 161 -6.03 -11.81 45.48
C ALA A 161 -6.88 -11.56 46.74
N PRO A 162 -7.09 -12.50 47.73
CA PRO A 162 -6.06 -13.46 48.17
C PRO A 162 -6.52 -14.79 48.87
N LYS A 163 -5.51 -15.63 49.18
CA LYS A 163 -5.33 -16.56 50.34
C LYS A 163 -5.47 -18.09 50.18
N LYS A 164 -4.37 -18.73 50.64
CA LYS A 164 -4.22 -19.94 51.48
C LYS A 164 -4.17 -21.34 50.83
N ALA A 165 -2.96 -21.91 50.82
CA ALA A 165 -2.70 -23.27 51.33
C ALA A 165 -1.25 -23.39 51.82
N THR A 166 -1.06 -24.21 52.85
CA THR A 166 0.10 -24.23 53.75
C THR A 166 0.77 -25.62 53.71
N LYS A 167 2.11 -25.66 53.77
CA LYS A 167 3.02 -26.70 54.34
C LYS A 167 2.95 -28.18 53.87
N LYS A 168 4.11 -28.67 53.38
CA LYS A 168 4.98 -29.76 53.97
C LYS A 168 6.17 -29.97 53.01
N LYS A 169 7.42 -29.60 53.33
CA LYS A 169 8.46 -30.14 54.24
C LYS A 169 9.01 -31.54 53.85
N GLN A 170 10.36 -31.55 53.74
CA GLN A 170 11.36 -32.64 53.83
C GLN A 170 11.75 -33.36 52.54
N LYS A 171 12.97 -33.87 52.36
CA LYS A 171 14.37 -33.64 52.82
C LYS A 171 15.12 -34.86 52.27
N SER A 172 16.20 -34.66 51.51
CA SER A 172 17.29 -35.64 51.31
C SER A 172 18.45 -34.85 50.69
N GLU A 173 19.38 -34.29 51.48
CA GLU A 173 20.47 -34.95 52.22
C GLU A 173 21.62 -35.35 51.29
N ALA A 174 22.75 -34.68 51.53
CA ALA A 174 24.06 -35.31 51.57
C ALA A 174 24.32 -35.73 53.02
#